data_AF-A0A0Q6EUJ0-F1
#
_entry.id   AF-A0A0Q6EUJ0-F1
#
_cell.length_a   1.000
_cell.length_b   1.000
_cell.length_c   1.000
_cell.angle_alpha   90.00
_cell.angle_beta   90.00
_cell.angle_gamma   90.00
#
_symmetry.space_group_name_H-M   'P 1'
#
loop_
_entity.id
_entity.type
_entity.pdbx_description
1 polymer ?
#
loop_
_entity_poly.entity_id
_entity_poly.type
_entity_poly.pdbx_seq_one_letter_code
_entity_poly.pdbx_strand_id
1 'polypeptide(L)'
;MIQIANKSSSSLKHDFYVEQAAQCGADAARSSLHNVRERCLRAEAAWLAMAALSAAGERSRTEAAEGRLLAESTPTFGRFA
;
A
#
# COMPACT_ATOMS: atom_id res chain seq x y z
N MET A 1 -25.84 -7.85 -16.00
CA MET A 1 -24.88 -6.74 -16.20
C MET A 1 -23.92 -6.77 -15.02
N ILE A 2 -22.80 -7.48 -15.13
CA ILE A 2 -21.85 -7.67 -14.02
C ILE A 2 -20.78 -6.60 -14.18
N GLN A 3 -20.76 -5.64 -13.26
CA GLN A 3 -19.65 -4.68 -13.18
C GLN A 3 -18.45 -5.40 -12.57
N ILE A 4 -17.48 -5.74 -13.42
CA ILE A 4 -16.16 -6.17 -12.97
C ILE A 4 -15.45 -4.88 -12.57
N ALA A 5 -15.54 -4.52 -11.29
CA ALA A 5 -14.75 -3.44 -10.72
C ALA A 5 -13.27 -3.81 -10.95
N ASN A 6 -12.61 -3.13 -11.89
CA ASN A 6 -11.21 -3.36 -12.21
C ASN A 6 -10.37 -2.88 -11.02
N LYS A 7 -10.16 -3.78 -10.05
CA LYS A 7 -9.37 -3.52 -8.86
C LYS A 7 -7.92 -3.34 -9.29
N SER A 8 -7.42 -2.10 -9.26
CA SER A 8 -6.05 -1.76 -9.65
C SER A 8 -5.04 -2.64 -8.90
N SER A 9 -3.98 -3.08 -9.58
CA SER A 9 -2.94 -3.97 -9.03
C SER A 9 -2.36 -3.49 -7.69
N SER A 10 -2.30 -2.18 -7.46
CA SER A 10 -1.88 -1.55 -6.20
C SER A 10 -2.83 -1.82 -5.03
N SER A 11 -4.15 -1.72 -5.27
CA SER A 11 -5.19 -2.04 -4.26
C SER A 11 -5.22 -3.54 -3.95
N LEU A 12 -4.97 -4.41 -4.94
CA LEU A 12 -4.84 -5.85 -4.71
C LEU A 12 -3.67 -6.19 -3.77
N LYS A 13 -2.52 -5.51 -3.92
CA LYS A 13 -1.37 -5.70 -3.02
C LYS A 13 -1.66 -5.24 -1.60
N HIS A 14 -2.30 -4.09 -1.45
CA HIS A 14 -2.72 -3.60 -0.14
C HIS A 14 -3.63 -4.61 0.58
N ASP A 15 -4.68 -5.06 -0.09
CA ASP A 15 -5.66 -5.97 0.51
C ASP A 15 -5.02 -7.32 0.86
N PHE A 16 -4.13 -7.83 0.01
CA PHE A 16 -3.33 -9.02 0.30
C PHE A 16 -2.49 -8.86 1.58
N TYR A 17 -1.81 -7.73 1.76
CA TYR A 17 -1.02 -7.49 2.98
C TYR A 17 -1.90 -7.38 4.23
N VAL A 18 -3.08 -6.78 4.12
CA VAL A 18 -4.05 -6.72 5.24
C VAL A 18 -4.58 -8.12 5.60
N GLU A 19 -4.90 -8.95 4.62
CA GLU A 19 -5.32 -10.33 4.85
C GLU A 19 -4.23 -11.16 5.54
N GLN A 20 -2.96 -11.02 5.12
CA GLN A 20 -1.83 -11.70 5.76
C GLN A 20 -1.62 -11.23 7.21
N ALA A 21 -1.79 -9.94 7.48
CA ALA A 21 -1.75 -9.40 8.84
C ALA A 21 -2.84 -10.02 9.72
N ALA A 22 -4.09 -10.05 9.24
CA ALA A 22 -5.21 -10.64 9.96
C ALA A 22 -5.01 -12.14 10.25
N GLN A 23 -4.47 -12.88 9.28
CA GLN A 23 -4.13 -14.29 9.46
C GLN A 23 -3.07 -14.48 10.55
N CYS A 24 -2.01 -13.67 10.53
CA CYS A 24 -0.96 -13.71 11.56
C CYS A 24 -1.51 -13.39 12.95
N GLY A 25 -2.41 -12.41 13.08
CA GLY A 25 -3.09 -12.09 14.34
C GLY A 25 -3.97 -13.25 14.84
N ALA A 26 -4.68 -13.92 13.93
CA ALA A 26 -5.47 -15.11 14.28
C ALA A 26 -4.57 -16.29 14.72
N ASP A 27 -3.42 -16.50 14.07
CA ASP A 27 -2.42 -17.49 14.47
C ASP A 27 -1.81 -17.16 15.84
N ALA A 28 -1.54 -15.89 16.12
CA ALA A 28 -1.08 -15.41 17.41
C ALA A 28 -2.10 -15.70 18.54
N ALA A 29 -3.38 -15.49 18.26
CA ALA A 29 -4.47 -15.75 19.19
C ALA A 29 -4.70 -17.24 19.45
N ARG A 30 -4.54 -18.10 18.42
CA ARG A 30 -4.65 -19.55 18.56
C ARG A 30 -3.45 -20.18 19.26
N SER A 31 -2.29 -19.53 19.25
CA SER A 31 -1.07 -20.08 19.81
C SER A 31 -1.05 -20.00 21.34
N SER A 32 -0.86 -21.16 21.99
CA SER A 32 -0.62 -21.25 23.43
C SER A 32 0.84 -20.94 23.82
N LEU A 33 1.77 -21.00 22.86
CA LEU A 33 3.19 -20.76 23.08
C LEU A 33 3.53 -19.29 22.90
N HIS A 34 4.12 -18.68 23.94
CA HIS A 34 4.45 -17.25 23.94
C HIS A 34 5.42 -16.86 22.81
N ASN A 35 6.46 -17.65 22.57
CA ASN A 35 7.44 -17.39 21.50
C ASN A 35 6.81 -17.42 20.08
N VAL A 36 5.82 -18.30 19.87
CA VAL A 36 5.10 -18.38 18.59
C VAL A 36 4.18 -17.18 18.44
N ARG A 37 3.44 -16.81 19.49
CA ARG A 37 2.61 -15.61 19.51
C ARG A 37 3.41 -14.35 19.20
N GLU A 38 4.55 -14.15 19.86
CA GLU A 38 5.46 -13.02 19.60
C GLU A 38 5.92 -12.97 18.13
N ARG A 39 6.29 -14.13 17.55
CA ARG A 39 6.69 -14.20 16.15
C ARG A 39 5.54 -13.84 15.21
N CYS A 40 4.33 -14.33 15.48
CA CYS A 40 3.14 -14.03 14.70
C CYS A 40 2.78 -12.54 14.77
N LEU A 41 2.86 -11.90 15.94
CA LEU A 41 2.62 -10.46 16.11
C LEU A 41 3.66 -9.61 15.36
N ARG A 42 4.94 -10.01 15.36
CA ARG A 42 5.96 -9.33 14.55
C ARG A 42 5.71 -9.47 13.05
N ALA A 43 5.25 -10.63 12.62
CA ALA A 43 4.86 -10.85 11.23
C ALA A 43 3.65 -9.99 10.84
N GLU A 44 2.62 -9.94 11.70
CA GLU A 44 1.46 -9.05 11.53
C GLU A 44 1.90 -7.59 11.38
N ALA A 45 2.76 -7.09 12.28
CA ALA A 45 3.28 -5.72 12.20
C ALA A 45 4.05 -5.45 10.89
N ALA A 46 4.84 -6.41 10.42
CA ALA A 46 5.56 -6.29 9.15
C ALA A 46 4.61 -6.23 7.95
N TRP A 47 3.55 -7.05 7.94
CA TRP A 47 2.53 -7.02 6.90
C TRP A 47 1.75 -5.69 6.88
N LEU A 48 1.38 -5.17 8.05
CA LEU A 48 0.74 -3.86 8.15
C LEU A 48 1.66 -2.72 7.67
N ALA A 49 2.97 -2.79 7.96
CA ALA A 49 3.94 -1.82 7.44
C ALA A 49 4.01 -1.85 5.90
N MET A 50 3.96 -3.04 5.30
CA MET A 50 3.94 -3.21 3.84
C MET A 50 2.63 -2.71 3.21
N ALA A 51 1.49 -2.88 3.89
CA ALA A 51 0.21 -2.31 3.49
C ALA A 51 0.25 -0.76 3.53
N ALA A 52 0.81 -0.19 4.58
CA ALA A 52 0.98 1.25 4.70
C ALA A 52 1.90 1.80 3.59
N LEU A 53 3.00 1.10 3.29
CA LEU A 53 3.93 1.50 2.22
C LEU A 53 3.27 1.43 0.84
N SER A 54 2.47 0.38 0.56
CA SER A 54 1.78 0.27 -0.74
C SER A 54 0.76 1.39 -0.93
N ALA A 55 0.03 1.76 0.13
CA ALA A 55 -0.89 2.89 0.13
C ALA A 55 -0.19 4.26 0.02
N ALA A 56 0.98 4.42 0.65
CA ALA A 56 1.76 5.66 0.56
C ALA A 56 2.39 5.84 -0.84
N GLY A 57 2.88 4.75 -1.44
CA GLY A 57 3.37 4.76 -2.82
C GLY A 57 2.28 5.14 -3.84
N GLU A 58 1.02 4.82 -3.56
CA GLU A 58 -0.12 5.27 -4.38
C GLU A 58 -0.32 6.79 -4.30
N ARG A 59 -0.30 7.35 -3.09
CA ARG A 59 -0.41 8.81 -2.88
C ARG A 59 0.72 9.56 -3.58
N SER A 60 1.96 9.09 -3.44
CA SER A 60 3.10 9.72 -4.13
C SER A 60 3.00 9.61 -5.66
N ARG A 61 2.49 8.50 -6.21
CA ARG A 61 2.28 8.37 -7.67
C ARG A 61 1.20 9.30 -8.19
N THR A 62 0.09 9.45 -7.45
CA THR A 62 -1.00 10.37 -7.81
C THR A 62 -0.54 11.82 -7.74
N GLU A 63 0.14 12.23 -6.67
CA GLU A 63 0.74 13.56 -6.53
C GLU A 63 1.80 13.85 -7.61
N ALA A 64 2.64 12.87 -7.97
CA ALA A 64 3.63 13.04 -9.04
C ALA A 64 2.99 13.15 -10.44
N ALA A 65 1.87 12.47 -10.67
CA ALA A 65 1.10 12.62 -11.90
C ALA A 65 0.46 14.02 -11.99
N GLU A 66 -0.15 14.50 -10.90
CA GLU A 66 -0.72 15.84 -10.81
C GLU A 66 0.34 16.94 -10.97
N GLY A 67 1.47 16.81 -10.28
CA GLY A 67 2.61 17.74 -10.40
C GLY A 67 3.22 17.77 -11.81
N ARG A 68 3.27 16.62 -12.49
CA ARG A 68 3.72 16.55 -13.90
C ARG A 68 2.75 17.25 -14.85
N LEU A 69 1.44 17.07 -14.65
CA LEU A 69 0.42 17.77 -15.46
C LEU A 69 0.50 19.29 -15.28
N LEU A 70 0.80 19.77 -14.07
CA LEU A 70 1.04 21.20 -13.79
C LEU A 70 2.35 21.71 -14.42
N ALA A 71 3.40 20.90 -14.43
CA ALA A 71 4.67 21.25 -15.06
C ALA A 71 4.57 21.28 -16.60
N GLU A 72 3.85 20.33 -17.21
CA GLU A 72 3.61 20.29 -18.66
C GLU A 72 2.66 21.39 -19.14
N SER A 73 1.76 21.88 -18.28
CA SER A 73 0.87 23.02 -18.58
C SER A 73 1.49 24.39 -18.30
N THR A 74 2.73 24.44 -17.79
CA THR A 74 3.50 25.68 -17.72
C THR A 74 4.35 25.79 -19.00
N PRO A 75 3.89 26.48 -20.06
CA PRO A 75 4.74 26.69 -21.23
C PRO A 75 5.97 27.47 -20.77
N THR A 76 7.13 26.82 -20.85
CA THR A 76 8.41 27.45 -20.50
C THR A 76 8.75 28.44 -21.61
N PHE A 77 8.14 29.61 -21.56
CA PHE A 77 8.50 30.74 -22.39
C PHE A 77 9.55 31.58 -21.65
N GLY A 78 10.77 31.59 -22.18
CA GLY A 78 11.77 32.58 -21.81
C GLY A 78 12.89 32.05 -20.92
N ARG A 79 13.91 31.49 -21.55
CA ARG A 79 15.29 31.75 -21.14
C ARG A 79 16.10 32.15 -22.36
N PHE A 80 16.09 33.44 -22.64
CA PHE A 80 17.04 34.10 -23.53
C PHE A 80 17.80 35.15 -22.71
N ALA A 81 19.09 34.92 -22.54
CA ALA A 81 20.11 35.90 -22.20
C ALA A 81 21.43 35.43 -22.81
#